data_AF-A0A931XMJ1-F1
#
_entry.id   AF-A0A931XMJ1-F1
#
_cell.length_a   1.000
_cell.length_b   1.000
_cell.length_c   1.000
_cell.angle_alpha   90.00
_cell.angle_beta   90.00
_cell.angle_gamma   90.00
#
_symmetry.space_group_name_H-M   'P 1'
#
loop_
_entity.id
_entity.type
_entity.pdbx_description
1 polymer ?
#
loop_
_entity_poly.entity_id
_entity_poly.type
_entity_poly.pdbx_seq_one_letter_code
_entity_poly.pdbx_strand_id
1 'polypeptide(L)'
;MIGQLLELRYREHAPAYFGPIVRRALAVPVHDLDALIDESKERGLLSEDDAREVLLADLVIRGRRREDGQEIYVLVEVSYTIYPHDVERAVRRAELLSRVRPTVPAVAGEGILADARSRAERHGAWVVLDGRVAVPEGR
;
A
#
# COMPACT_ATOMS: atom_id res chain seq x y z
N MET A 1 -8.33 -0.78 -19.22
CA MET A 1 -7.01 -1.14 -19.80
C MET A 1 -5.86 -0.31 -19.21
N ILE A 2 -5.94 1.03 -19.12
CA ILE A 2 -4.83 1.86 -18.59
C ILE A 2 -4.52 1.55 -17.11
N GLY A 3 -5.54 1.41 -16.24
CA GLY A 3 -5.35 1.10 -14.82
C GLY A 3 -4.63 -0.23 -14.56
N GLN A 4 -5.12 -1.31 -15.16
CA GLN A 4 -4.51 -2.65 -15.02
C GLN A 4 -3.04 -2.71 -15.49
N LEU A 5 -2.69 -1.99 -16.56
CA LEU A 5 -1.30 -1.93 -17.02
C LEU A 5 -0.42 -1.16 -16.02
N LEU A 6 -0.95 -0.10 -15.41
CA LEU A 6 -0.26 0.68 -14.40
C LEU A 6 -0.03 -0.13 -13.13
N GLU A 7 -1.05 -0.86 -12.65
CA GLU A 7 -0.93 -1.80 -11.53
C GLU A 7 0.14 -2.86 -11.80
N LEU A 8 0.15 -3.46 -12.99
CA LEU A 8 1.14 -4.45 -13.38
C LEU A 8 2.55 -3.85 -13.37
N ARG A 9 2.73 -2.64 -13.93
CA ARG A 9 4.02 -1.92 -13.95
C ARG A 9 4.55 -1.68 -12.53
N TYR A 10 3.69 -1.23 -11.62
CA TYR A 10 4.05 -1.03 -10.20
C TYR A 10 4.40 -2.35 -9.50
N ARG A 11 3.71 -3.44 -9.82
CA ARG A 11 3.98 -4.79 -9.30
C ARG A 11 5.34 -5.32 -9.75
N GLU A 12 5.57 -5.33 -11.07
CA GLU A 12 6.78 -5.92 -11.68
C GLU A 12 8.04 -5.14 -11.30
N HIS A 13 7.93 -3.82 -11.17
CA HIS A 13 9.05 -2.94 -10.83
C HIS A 13 8.96 -2.41 -9.39
N ALA A 14 8.35 -3.19 -8.47
CA ALA A 14 8.21 -2.80 -7.07
C ALA A 14 9.51 -2.29 -6.41
N PRO A 15 10.72 -2.88 -6.68
CA PRO A 15 11.98 -2.33 -6.16
C PRO A 15 12.26 -0.89 -6.58
N ALA A 16 11.90 -0.51 -7.81
CA ALA A 16 12.15 0.84 -8.33
C ALA A 16 11.19 1.86 -7.71
N TYR A 17 9.91 1.51 -7.58
CA TYR A 17 8.87 2.43 -7.11
C TYR A 17 8.77 2.55 -5.59
N PHE A 18 8.90 1.44 -4.87
CA PHE A 18 8.70 1.39 -3.42
C PHE A 18 10.01 1.22 -2.64
N GLY A 19 11.13 1.05 -3.36
CA GLY A 19 12.48 1.05 -2.79
C GLY A 19 12.78 2.25 -1.88
N PRO A 20 12.36 3.49 -2.22
CA PRO A 20 12.53 4.63 -1.31
C PRO A 20 11.83 4.45 0.05
N ILE A 21 10.66 3.79 0.08
CA ILE A 21 9.87 3.53 1.30
C ILE A 21 10.48 2.38 2.11
N VAL A 22 10.81 1.25 1.47
CA VAL A 22 11.34 0.05 2.12
C VAL A 22 12.49 -0.58 1.33
N ARG A 23 13.48 -1.13 2.03
CA ARG A 23 14.52 -1.95 1.40
C ARG A 23 13.95 -3.30 0.99
N ARG A 24 14.47 -3.88 -0.09
CA ARG A 24 14.03 -5.19 -0.62
C ARG A 24 12.51 -5.22 -0.86
N ALA A 25 11.96 -4.16 -1.44
CA ALA A 25 10.56 -4.08 -1.83
C ALA A 25 10.21 -5.22 -2.81
N LEU A 26 9.28 -6.08 -2.41
CA LEU A 26 8.76 -7.19 -3.20
C LEU A 26 7.24 -7.18 -3.14
N ALA A 27 6.59 -7.25 -4.30
CA ALA A 27 5.15 -7.45 -4.34
C ALA A 27 4.80 -8.82 -3.74
N VAL A 28 3.84 -8.83 -2.82
CA VAL A 28 3.31 -10.06 -2.22
C VAL A 28 2.43 -10.75 -3.26
N PRO A 29 2.69 -12.03 -3.61
CA PRO A 29 1.81 -12.79 -4.48
C PRO A 29 0.39 -12.88 -3.91
N VAL A 30 -0.61 -12.87 -4.77
CA VAL A 30 -2.03 -12.87 -4.34
C VAL A 30 -2.35 -14.10 -3.48
N HIS A 31 -1.83 -15.28 -3.81
CA HIS A 31 -2.06 -16.50 -3.02
C HIS A 31 -1.40 -16.45 -1.63
N ASP A 32 -0.22 -15.82 -1.51
CA ASP A 32 0.44 -15.63 -0.21
C ASP A 32 -0.33 -14.63 0.66
N LEU A 33 -0.89 -13.58 0.04
CA LEU A 33 -1.74 -12.62 0.74
C LEU A 33 -3.05 -13.27 1.19
N ASP A 34 -3.70 -14.04 0.33
CA ASP A 34 -4.94 -14.77 0.66
C ASP A 34 -4.74 -15.71 1.85
N ALA A 35 -3.69 -16.55 1.82
CA ALA A 35 -3.35 -17.43 2.94
C ALA A 35 -3.10 -16.66 4.25
N LEU A 36 -2.33 -15.55 4.20
CA LEU A 36 -2.08 -14.70 5.37
C LEU A 36 -3.38 -14.13 5.96
N ILE A 37 -4.30 -13.68 5.10
CA ILE A 37 -5.58 -13.10 5.53
C ILE A 37 -6.51 -14.17 6.07
N ASP A 38 -6.54 -15.37 5.47
CA ASP A 38 -7.35 -16.49 5.94
C ASP A 38 -6.94 -16.94 7.35
N GLU A 39 -5.64 -17.15 7.57
CA GLU A 39 -5.08 -17.43 8.91
C GLU A 39 -5.42 -16.32 9.93
N SER A 40 -5.51 -15.07 9.48
CA SER A 40 -5.82 -13.93 10.35
C SER A 40 -7.28 -13.89 10.78
N LYS A 41 -8.20 -14.36 9.92
CA LYS A 41 -9.61 -14.54 10.27
C LYS A 41 -9.78 -15.65 11.30
N GLU A 42 -9.11 -16.80 11.11
CA GLU A 42 -9.14 -17.91 12.08
C GLU A 42 -8.67 -17.48 13.48
N ARG A 43 -7.69 -16.57 13.52
CA ARG A 43 -7.16 -15.98 14.75
C ARG A 43 -8.01 -14.83 15.32
N GLY A 44 -9.11 -14.47 14.66
CA GLY A 44 -10.01 -13.39 15.08
C GLY A 44 -9.41 -11.98 14.99
N LEU A 45 -8.34 -11.80 14.21
CA LEU A 45 -7.70 -10.48 14.02
C LEU A 45 -8.47 -9.61 13.00
N LEU A 46 -9.16 -10.27 12.07
CA LEU A 46 -9.99 -9.65 11.04
C LEU A 46 -11.36 -10.34 11.00
N SER A 47 -12.41 -9.57 10.77
CA SER A 47 -13.71 -10.08 10.35
C SER A 47 -13.68 -10.48 8.87
N GLU A 48 -14.71 -11.17 8.38
CA GLU A 48 -14.86 -11.46 6.95
C GLU A 48 -14.89 -10.20 6.09
N ASP A 49 -15.58 -9.15 6.55
CA ASP A 49 -15.65 -7.86 5.85
C ASP A 49 -14.29 -7.15 5.85
N ASP A 50 -13.59 -7.12 6.99
CA ASP A 50 -12.25 -6.52 7.09
C ASP A 50 -11.24 -7.27 6.19
N ALA A 51 -11.31 -8.60 6.17
CA ALA A 51 -10.48 -9.45 5.31
C ALA A 51 -10.74 -9.16 3.83
N ARG A 52 -12.01 -9.12 3.42
CA ARG A 52 -12.39 -8.77 2.04
C ARG A 52 -11.84 -7.40 1.64
N GLU A 53 -11.87 -6.44 2.55
CA GLU A 53 -11.39 -5.08 2.29
C GLU A 53 -9.89 -5.01 2.05
N VAL A 54 -9.10 -5.77 2.81
CA VAL A 54 -7.66 -5.88 2.58
C VAL A 54 -7.36 -6.56 1.25
N LEU A 55 -8.08 -7.64 0.91
CA LEU A 55 -7.89 -8.38 -0.34
C LEU A 55 -8.26 -7.58 -1.60
N LEU A 56 -9.05 -6.52 -1.46
CA LEU A 56 -9.39 -5.61 -2.55
C LEU A 56 -8.31 -4.54 -2.81
N ALA A 57 -7.21 -4.51 -2.06
CA ALA A 57 -6.08 -3.64 -2.34
C ALA A 57 -5.42 -4.01 -3.68
N ASP A 58 -4.96 -3.01 -4.44
CA ASP A 58 -4.38 -3.25 -5.76
C ASP A 58 -3.01 -3.94 -5.66
N LEU A 59 -2.20 -3.53 -4.68
CA LEU A 59 -0.90 -4.12 -4.39
C LEU A 59 -0.60 -4.10 -2.89
N VAL A 60 0.10 -5.15 -2.45
CA VAL A 60 0.77 -5.17 -1.14
C VAL A 60 2.24 -5.45 -1.38
N ILE A 61 3.11 -4.59 -0.84
CA ILE A 61 4.56 -4.71 -0.96
C ILE A 61 5.13 -5.10 0.39
N ARG A 62 5.89 -6.18 0.45
CA ARG A 62 6.68 -6.54 1.63
C ARG A 62 8.11 -6.00 1.47
N GLY A 63 8.67 -5.47 2.54
CA GLY A 63 10.06 -5.03 2.56
C GLY A 63 10.60 -4.89 3.98
N ARG A 64 11.76 -4.25 4.09
CA ARG A 64 12.41 -3.97 5.37
C ARG A 64 12.53 -2.47 5.60
N ARG A 65 12.06 -2.03 6.76
CA ARG A 65 12.24 -0.67 7.27
C ARG A 65 13.73 -0.31 7.30
N ARG A 66 14.05 0.94 6.99
CA ARG A 66 15.43 1.40 6.80
C ARG A 66 16.16 1.58 8.13
N GLU A 67 15.44 2.05 9.13
CA GLU A 67 15.96 2.45 10.44
C GLU A 67 16.42 1.25 11.28
N ASP A 68 15.63 0.18 11.32
CA ASP A 68 15.81 -0.97 12.22
C ASP A 68 15.84 -2.34 11.50
N GLY A 69 15.54 -2.38 10.20
CA GLY A 69 15.47 -3.62 9.43
C GLY A 69 14.22 -4.48 9.67
N GLN A 70 13.24 -3.97 10.43
CA GLN A 70 11.95 -4.63 10.69
C GLN A 70 11.25 -4.94 9.37
N GLU A 71 10.69 -6.13 9.24
CA GLU A 71 9.82 -6.44 8.11
C GLU A 71 8.51 -5.65 8.23
N ILE A 72 8.19 -4.88 7.20
CA ILE A 72 6.96 -4.10 7.12
C ILE A 72 6.31 -4.28 5.75
N TYR A 73 5.03 -3.98 5.71
CA TYR A 73 4.20 -4.04 4.52
C TYR A 73 3.82 -2.62 4.08
N VAL A 74 3.64 -2.41 2.78
CA VAL A 74 3.11 -1.19 2.19
C VAL A 74 1.85 -1.58 1.44
N LEU A 75 0.70 -1.06 1.85
CA LEU A 75 -0.56 -1.29 1.16
C LEU A 75 -0.79 -0.16 0.18
N VAL A 76 -0.97 -0.49 -1.10
CA VAL A 76 -0.96 0.47 -2.20
C VAL A 76 -2.28 0.45 -2.96
N GLU A 77 -2.85 1.64 -3.15
CA GLU A 77 -3.92 1.88 -4.13
C GLU A 77 -3.33 2.57 -5.36
N VAL A 78 -3.66 2.07 -6.54
CA VAL A 78 -3.14 2.54 -7.81
C VAL A 78 -4.25 3.25 -8.57
N SER A 79 -3.98 4.49 -8.96
CA SER A 79 -4.88 5.26 -9.82
C SER A 79 -4.08 6.10 -10.79
N TYR A 80 -4.56 6.28 -12.03
CA TYR A 80 -3.88 7.16 -12.99
C TYR A 80 -3.78 8.59 -12.44
N THR A 81 -4.90 9.12 -11.93
CA THR A 81 -4.97 10.36 -11.17
C THR A 81 -5.44 10.03 -9.77
N ILE A 82 -4.62 10.30 -8.76
CA ILE A 82 -4.96 10.02 -7.36
C ILE A 82 -5.97 11.07 -6.86
N TYR A 83 -7.12 10.59 -6.41
CA TYR A 83 -8.20 11.34 -5.78
C TYR A 83 -8.20 11.13 -4.26
N PRO A 84 -8.93 11.96 -3.49
CA PRO A 84 -9.06 11.79 -2.05
C PRO A 84 -9.51 10.38 -1.60
N HIS A 85 -10.42 9.77 -2.34
CA HIS A 85 -10.94 8.44 -2.00
C HIS A 85 -9.91 7.32 -2.19
N ASP A 86 -8.94 7.50 -3.09
CA ASP A 86 -7.82 6.55 -3.25
C ASP A 86 -6.96 6.53 -1.98
N VAL A 87 -6.71 7.71 -1.41
CA VAL A 87 -5.96 7.84 -0.14
C VAL A 87 -6.75 7.23 1.02
N GLU A 88 -8.06 7.49 1.10
CA GLU A 88 -8.92 6.92 2.15
C GLU A 88 -8.96 5.40 2.09
N ARG A 89 -9.05 4.82 0.88
CA ARG A 89 -8.95 3.37 0.67
C ARG A 89 -7.61 2.84 1.17
N ALA A 90 -6.50 3.46 0.77
CA ALA A 90 -5.16 3.03 1.16
C ALA A 90 -4.98 3.06 2.69
N VAL A 91 -5.38 4.16 3.33
CA VAL A 91 -5.28 4.35 4.79
C VAL A 91 -6.11 3.31 5.53
N ARG A 92 -7.41 3.20 5.21
CA ARG A 92 -8.31 2.26 5.87
C ARG A 92 -7.81 0.82 5.74
N ARG A 93 -7.41 0.40 4.54
CA ARG A 93 -6.94 -0.97 4.30
C ARG A 93 -5.59 -1.22 4.98
N ALA A 94 -4.69 -0.24 5.01
CA ALA A 94 -3.42 -0.34 5.73
C ALA A 94 -3.63 -0.48 7.25
N GLU A 95 -4.62 0.21 7.83
CA GLU A 95 -4.99 0.07 9.24
C GLU A 95 -5.51 -1.35 9.55
N LEU A 96 -6.30 -1.93 8.65
CA LEU A 96 -6.76 -3.32 8.78
C LEU A 96 -5.58 -4.30 8.72
N LEU A 97 -4.74 -4.21 7.68
CA LEU A 97 -3.57 -5.09 7.54
C LEU A 97 -2.56 -4.89 8.69
N SER A 98 -2.50 -3.69 9.28
CA SER A 98 -1.68 -3.38 10.47
C SER A 98 -2.01 -4.23 11.70
N ARG A 99 -3.23 -4.78 11.79
CA ARG A 99 -3.62 -5.73 12.84
C ARG A 99 -2.92 -7.09 12.70
N VAL A 100 -2.44 -7.40 11.51
CA VAL A 100 -1.78 -8.67 11.17
C VAL A 100 -0.26 -8.50 11.04
N ARG A 101 0.17 -7.47 10.31
CA ARG A 101 1.58 -7.15 10.04
C ARG A 101 1.78 -5.64 10.07
N PRO A 102 2.92 -5.12 10.60
CA PRO A 102 3.21 -3.68 10.55
C PRO A 102 3.09 -3.15 9.12
N THR A 103 2.14 -2.25 8.88
CA THR A 103 1.79 -1.79 7.52
C THR A 103 1.74 -0.27 7.45
N VAL A 104 2.10 0.29 6.29
CA VAL A 104 1.97 1.72 6.01
C VAL A 104 1.15 1.93 4.72
N PRO A 105 0.31 2.97 4.65
CA PRO A 105 -0.47 3.25 3.44
C PRO A 105 0.36 3.94 2.37
N ALA A 106 0.06 3.65 1.11
CA ALA A 106 0.59 4.35 -0.04
C ALA A 106 -0.45 4.47 -1.16
N VAL A 107 -0.32 5.52 -1.96
CA VAL A 107 -1.03 5.70 -3.22
C VAL A 107 -0.02 5.84 -4.35
N ALA A 108 -0.31 5.27 -5.51
CA ALA A 108 0.57 5.27 -6.67
C ALA A 108 -0.16 5.69 -7.95
N GLY A 109 0.47 6.51 -8.78
CA GLY A 109 -0.18 7.07 -9.97
C GLY A 109 0.72 7.88 -10.89
N GLU A 110 0.12 8.58 -11.84
CA GLU A 110 0.80 9.50 -12.77
C GLU A 110 0.50 10.97 -12.40
N GLY A 111 -0.60 11.23 -11.69
CA GLY A 111 -0.97 12.54 -11.16
C GLY A 111 -1.67 12.44 -9.81
N ILE A 112 -1.80 13.57 -9.13
CA ILE A 112 -2.50 13.67 -7.84
C ILE A 112 -3.23 15.01 -7.73
N LEU A 113 -4.46 15.00 -7.21
CA LEU A 113 -5.18 16.23 -6.87
C LEU A 113 -4.65 16.87 -5.58
N ALA A 114 -4.77 18.19 -5.46
CA ALA A 114 -4.25 18.93 -4.31
C ALA A 114 -4.89 18.50 -2.97
N ASP A 115 -6.18 18.18 -2.99
CA ASP A 115 -6.92 17.68 -1.85
C ASP A 115 -6.49 16.26 -1.45
N ALA A 116 -6.20 15.40 -2.43
CA ALA A 116 -5.65 14.07 -2.23
C ALA A 116 -4.25 14.14 -1.61
N ARG A 117 -3.38 15.02 -2.13
CA ARG A 117 -2.05 15.28 -1.55
C ARG A 117 -2.15 15.72 -0.09
N SER A 118 -2.99 16.71 0.19
CA SER A 118 -3.20 17.22 1.55
C SER A 118 -3.74 16.13 2.48
N ARG A 119 -4.57 15.22 1.97
CA ARG A 119 -5.11 14.09 2.73
C ARG A 119 -4.02 13.04 2.99
N ALA A 120 -3.18 12.75 2.00
CA ALA A 120 -2.06 11.82 2.15
C ALA A 120 -1.09 12.30 3.23
N GLU A 121 -0.74 13.59 3.23
CA GLU A 121 0.08 14.22 4.27
C GLU A 121 -0.56 14.06 5.66
N ARG A 122 -1.84 14.44 5.81
CA ARG A 122 -2.55 14.33 7.10
C ARG A 122 -2.59 12.91 7.68
N HIS A 123 -2.68 11.90 6.82
CA HIS A 123 -2.81 10.50 7.24
C HIS A 123 -1.49 9.71 7.15
N GLY A 124 -0.37 10.37 6.86
CA GLY A 124 0.92 9.71 6.76
C GLY A 124 1.03 8.71 5.60
N ALA A 125 0.23 8.89 4.54
CA ALA A 125 0.23 8.02 3.36
C ALA A 125 1.31 8.44 2.37
N TRP A 126 2.10 7.48 1.92
CA TRP A 126 3.14 7.71 0.92
C TRP A 126 2.51 7.98 -0.45
N VAL A 127 3.11 8.90 -1.20
CA VAL A 127 2.66 9.22 -2.56
C VAL A 127 3.76 8.85 -3.55
N VAL A 128 3.46 7.95 -4.49
CA VAL A 128 4.38 7.47 -5.52
C VAL A 128 3.88 7.94 -6.89
N LEU A 129 4.62 8.82 -7.56
CA LEU A 129 4.25 9.39 -8.86
C LEU A 129 5.37 9.18 -9.87
N ASP A 130 5.15 8.37 -10.91
CA ASP A 130 6.13 8.08 -11.98
C ASP A 130 7.59 7.94 -11.46
N GLY A 131 7.78 7.12 -10.44
CA GLY A 131 9.09 6.84 -9.85
C GLY A 131 9.61 7.88 -8.83
N ARG A 132 8.87 8.97 -8.59
CA ARG A 132 9.13 9.93 -7.52
C ARG A 132 8.31 9.57 -6.29
N VAL A 133 8.95 9.56 -5.13
CA VAL A 133 8.28 9.26 -3.86
C VAL A 133 8.28 10.50 -2.99
N ALA A 134 7.10 10.94 -2.56
CA ALA A 134 6.96 11.98 -1.55
C ALA A 134 6.94 11.35 -0.15
N VAL A 135 7.77 11.86 0.73
CA VAL A 135 7.84 11.45 2.15
C VAL A 135 6.66 12.11 2.89
N PRO A 136 5.83 11.36 3.63
CA PRO A 136 4.84 11.96 4.52
C PRO A 136 5.54 12.76 5.62
N GLU A 137 5.10 13.98 5.91
CA GLU A 137 5.68 14.78 6.99
C GLU A 137 5.50 14.09 8.36
N GLY A 138 6.52 14.16 9.22
CA GLY A 138 6.46 13.66 10.60
C GLY A 138 7.01 12.25 10.87
N ARG A 139 7.87 11.72 9.99
CA ARG A 139 8.65 10.49 10.25
C ARG A 139 10.14 10.78 10.40
#